data_AF-A0A552KVN8-F1
#
_entry.id   AF-A0A552KVN8-F1
#
_cell.length_a   1.000
_cell.length_b   1.000
_cell.length_c   1.000
_cell.angle_alpha   90.00
_cell.angle_beta   90.00
_cell.angle_gamma   90.00
#
_symmetry.space_group_name_H-M   'P 1'
#
loop_
_entity.id
_entity.type
_entity.pdbx_description
1 polymer ?
#
loop_
_entity_poly.entity_id
_entity_poly.type
_entity_poly.pdbx_seq_one_letter_code
_entity_poly.pdbx_strand_id
1 'polypeptide(L)'
;MTVIPDLKTLYEIDDSLWLEETIELLKAKKFDALDLDNLIEELEDLGNEKRFRVASFLQQIIRHCLLLQFWTREKEYNQAHWQAEIVSFQYQLKRYLTTNLRQYLEQEFEQIYFESVRYVRKKTDNKVNFPDTCPYSLEELLDPNWLPPYE
;
A
#
# COMPACT_ATOMS: atom_id res chain seq x y z
N MET A 1 -15.91 -37.09 -20.13
CA MET A 1 -14.88 -36.18 -20.69
C MET A 1 -15.15 -34.82 -20.11
N THR A 2 -14.36 -34.39 -19.11
CA THR A 2 -14.36 -33.00 -18.69
C THR A 2 -13.75 -32.20 -19.82
N VAL A 3 -14.57 -31.40 -20.49
CA VAL A 3 -14.09 -30.40 -21.44
C VAL A 3 -13.36 -29.38 -20.57
N ILE A 4 -12.02 -29.35 -20.65
CA ILE A 4 -11.26 -28.26 -20.03
C ILE A 4 -11.67 -27.01 -20.81
N PRO A 5 -12.30 -26.00 -20.17
CA PRO A 5 -12.61 -24.75 -20.83
C PRO A 5 -11.33 -24.13 -21.39
N ASP A 6 -11.44 -23.37 -22.48
CA ASP A 6 -10.29 -22.60 -22.93
C ASP A 6 -9.85 -21.60 -21.84
N LEU A 7 -8.60 -21.13 -21.90
CA LEU A 7 -8.04 -20.29 -20.85
C LEU A 7 -8.87 -19.04 -20.56
N LYS A 8 -9.45 -18.38 -21.57
CA LYS A 8 -10.26 -17.18 -21.33
C LYS A 8 -11.47 -17.50 -20.46
N THR A 9 -12.11 -18.64 -20.72
CA THR A 9 -13.20 -19.12 -19.88
C THR A 9 -12.71 -19.49 -18.47
N LEU A 10 -11.54 -20.14 -18.33
CA LEU A 10 -10.98 -20.46 -17.02
C LEU A 10 -10.69 -19.19 -16.21
N TYR A 11 -10.18 -18.12 -16.82
CA TYR A 11 -9.92 -16.86 -16.14
C TYR A 11 -11.18 -16.31 -15.44
N GLU A 12 -12.34 -16.41 -16.09
CA GLU A 12 -13.60 -15.89 -15.55
C GLU A 12 -14.22 -16.76 -14.44
N ILE A 13 -13.97 -18.06 -14.44
CA ILE A 13 -14.69 -19.02 -13.57
C ILE A 13 -13.81 -19.71 -12.51
N ASP A 14 -12.51 -19.76 -12.72
CA ASP A 14 -11.50 -20.41 -11.87
C ASP A 14 -10.11 -19.81 -12.16
N ASP A 15 -9.89 -18.60 -11.64
CA ASP A 15 -8.65 -17.83 -11.77
C ASP A 15 -7.40 -18.61 -11.29
N SER A 16 -7.55 -19.41 -10.23
CA SER A 16 -6.49 -20.27 -9.71
C SER A 16 -6.07 -21.33 -10.71
N LEU A 17 -7.02 -22.05 -11.32
CA LEU A 17 -6.72 -23.06 -12.34
C LEU A 17 -6.18 -22.40 -13.62
N TRP A 18 -6.71 -21.24 -14.01
CA TRP A 18 -6.16 -20.45 -15.12
C TRP A 18 -4.68 -20.12 -14.90
N LEU A 19 -4.31 -19.68 -13.70
CA LEU A 19 -2.92 -19.34 -13.37
C LEU A 19 -2.00 -20.58 -13.43
N GLU A 20 -2.44 -21.70 -12.89
CA GLU A 20 -1.69 -22.97 -12.93
C GLU A 20 -1.43 -23.43 -14.38
N GLU A 21 -2.47 -23.46 -15.22
CA GLU A 21 -2.37 -23.85 -16.63
C GLU A 21 -1.49 -22.87 -17.43
N THR A 22 -1.65 -21.55 -17.19
CA THR A 22 -0.81 -20.51 -17.80
C THR A 22 0.67 -20.70 -17.46
N ILE A 23 0.99 -21.04 -16.21
CA ILE A 23 2.36 -21.34 -15.77
C ILE A 23 2.91 -22.58 -16.48
N GLU A 24 2.13 -23.65 -16.62
CA GLU A 24 2.59 -24.87 -17.30
C GLU A 24 2.84 -24.63 -18.79
N LEU A 25 2.00 -23.83 -19.46
CA LEU A 25 2.23 -23.43 -20.85
C LEU A 25 3.49 -22.59 -21.02
N LEU A 26 3.76 -21.65 -20.10
CA LEU A 26 4.98 -20.85 -20.07
C LEU A 26 6.22 -21.73 -19.90
N LYS A 27 6.20 -22.69 -18.95
CA LYS A 27 7.30 -23.65 -18.73
C LYS A 27 7.54 -24.52 -19.96
N ALA A 28 6.47 -24.95 -20.63
CA ALA A 28 6.54 -25.74 -21.86
C ALA A 28 6.89 -24.90 -23.11
N LYS A 29 7.03 -23.58 -22.97
CA LYS A 29 7.26 -22.61 -24.07
C LYS A 29 6.20 -22.68 -25.17
N LYS A 30 4.96 -23.02 -24.81
CA LYS A 30 3.81 -23.10 -25.72
C LYS A 30 3.10 -21.74 -25.81
N PHE A 31 3.81 -20.73 -26.33
CA PHE A 31 3.33 -19.35 -26.33
C PHE A 31 2.06 -19.14 -27.16
N ASP A 32 1.85 -19.94 -28.22
CA ASP A 32 0.66 -19.86 -29.07
C ASP A 32 -0.64 -20.25 -28.36
N ALA A 33 -0.55 -20.93 -27.21
CA ALA A 33 -1.68 -21.35 -26.40
C ALA A 33 -1.96 -20.43 -25.21
N LEU A 34 -1.17 -19.37 -25.02
CA LEU A 34 -1.36 -18.45 -23.91
C LEU A 34 -2.53 -17.51 -24.15
N ASP A 35 -3.23 -17.22 -23.06
CA ASP A 35 -4.18 -16.12 -22.97
C ASP A 35 -3.43 -14.83 -22.63
N LEU A 36 -2.83 -14.23 -23.67
CA LEU A 36 -1.93 -13.08 -23.50
C LEU A 36 -2.63 -11.83 -22.96
N ASP A 37 -3.92 -11.63 -23.28
CA ASP A 37 -4.66 -10.45 -22.84
C ASP A 37 -4.78 -10.44 -21.30
N ASN A 38 -5.31 -11.53 -20.74
CA ASN A 38 -5.47 -11.67 -19.28
C ASN A 38 -4.11 -11.81 -18.57
N LEU A 39 -3.10 -12.44 -19.20
CA LEU A 39 -1.75 -12.50 -18.63
C LEU A 39 -1.08 -11.12 -18.51
N ILE A 40 -1.29 -10.23 -19.49
CA ILE A 40 -0.77 -8.86 -19.41
C ILE A 40 -1.47 -8.11 -18.26
N GLU A 41 -2.80 -8.19 -18.18
CA GLU A 41 -3.59 -7.57 -17.12
C GLU A 41 -3.10 -7.99 -15.73
N GLU A 42 -2.94 -9.29 -15.48
CA GLU A 42 -2.45 -9.81 -14.20
C GLU A 42 -1.03 -9.34 -13.84
N LEU A 43 -0.15 -9.18 -14.85
CA LEU A 43 1.20 -8.66 -14.62
C LEU A 43 1.20 -7.16 -14.32
N GLU A 44 0.32 -6.39 -14.96
CA GLU A 44 0.13 -4.97 -14.67
C GLU A 44 -0.46 -4.77 -13.27
N ASP A 45 -1.46 -5.57 -12.91
CA ASP A 45 -2.09 -5.56 -11.59
C ASP A 45 -1.12 -5.96 -10.49
N LEU A 46 -0.31 -7.00 -10.69
CA LEU A 46 0.77 -7.35 -9.77
C LEU A 46 1.76 -6.20 -9.54
N GLY A 47 2.00 -5.38 -10.58
CA GLY A 47 2.79 -4.16 -10.48
C GLY A 47 2.12 -3.09 -9.63
N ASN A 48 0.83 -2.86 -9.86
CA ASN A 48 0.00 -1.91 -9.15
C ASN A 48 -0.17 -2.27 -7.67
N GLU A 49 -0.40 -3.54 -7.35
CA GLU A 49 -0.52 -4.01 -5.96
C GLU A 49 0.71 -3.68 -5.11
N LYS A 50 1.92 -3.80 -5.67
CA LYS A 50 3.16 -3.45 -4.97
C LYS A 50 3.21 -1.95 -4.64
N ARG A 51 2.78 -1.10 -5.58
CA ARG A 51 2.68 0.35 -5.41
C ARG A 51 1.63 0.71 -4.36
N PHE A 52 0.42 0.15 -4.48
CA PHE A 52 -0.66 0.39 -3.52
C PHE A 52 -0.30 -0.08 -2.12
N ARG A 53 0.42 -1.20 -1.98
CA ARG A 53 0.90 -1.70 -0.69
C ARG A 53 1.81 -0.69 0.01
N VAL A 54 2.86 -0.20 -0.66
CA VAL A 54 3.78 0.76 -0.03
C VAL A 54 3.10 2.11 0.25
N ALA A 55 2.20 2.57 -0.64
CA ALA A 55 1.43 3.78 -0.41
C ALA A 55 0.51 3.65 0.80
N SER A 56 -0.18 2.51 0.94
CA SER A 56 -1.05 2.22 2.09
C SER A 56 -0.28 2.24 3.41
N PHE A 57 0.91 1.62 3.46
CA PHE A 57 1.76 1.70 4.65
C PHE A 57 2.20 3.12 4.96
N LEU A 58 2.64 3.89 3.97
CA LEU A 58 3.03 5.28 4.17
C LEU A 58 1.86 6.12 4.70
N GLN A 59 0.67 5.90 4.14
CA GLN A 59 -0.57 6.55 4.57
C GLN A 59 -0.88 6.25 6.05
N GLN A 60 -0.71 5.00 6.47
CA GLN A 60 -0.92 4.61 7.86
C GLN A 60 0.10 5.25 8.80
N ILE A 61 1.38 5.29 8.42
CA ILE A 61 2.44 5.99 9.17
C ILE A 61 2.03 7.46 9.35
N ILE A 62 1.71 8.18 8.26
CA ILE A 62 1.33 9.59 8.31
C ILE A 62 0.10 9.80 9.19
N ARG A 63 -0.95 8.98 9.06
CA ARG A 63 -2.16 9.08 9.89
C ARG A 63 -1.79 8.99 11.38
N HIS A 64 -1.02 7.99 11.78
CA HIS A 64 -0.65 7.84 13.19
C HIS A 64 0.30 8.94 13.68
N CYS A 65 1.22 9.43 12.84
CA CYS A 65 2.04 10.60 13.16
C CYS A 65 1.17 11.85 13.43
N LEU A 66 0.20 12.12 12.56
CA LEU A 66 -0.72 13.25 12.73
C LEU A 66 -1.57 13.11 14.01
N LEU A 67 -2.09 11.91 14.30
CA LEU A 67 -2.84 11.69 15.53
C LEU A 67 -1.96 11.87 16.78
N LEU A 68 -0.74 11.35 16.75
CA LEU A 68 0.21 11.43 17.87
C LEU A 68 0.64 12.87 18.18
N GLN A 69 0.90 13.66 17.14
CA GLN A 69 1.36 15.05 17.29
C GLN A 69 0.22 16.02 17.59
N PHE A 70 -0.92 15.91 16.90
CA PHE A 70 -1.96 16.95 16.94
C PHE A 70 -3.20 16.58 17.76
N TRP A 71 -3.49 15.30 18.01
CA TRP A 71 -4.69 14.90 18.76
C TRP A 71 -4.44 14.79 20.28
N THR A 72 -4.08 15.92 20.88
CA THR A 72 -3.66 16.02 22.29
C THR A 72 -4.67 15.45 23.29
N ARG A 73 -5.99 15.59 23.03
CA ARG A 73 -7.07 15.10 23.89
C ARG A 73 -7.04 13.58 24.12
N GLU A 74 -6.71 12.80 23.10
CA GLU A 74 -6.75 11.32 23.15
C GLU A 74 -5.35 10.71 23.37
N LYS A 75 -4.32 11.56 23.42
CA LYS A 75 -2.91 11.17 23.45
C LYS A 75 -2.57 10.32 24.68
N GLU A 76 -3.05 10.67 25.86
CA GLU A 76 -2.74 9.97 27.12
C GLU A 76 -3.08 8.47 27.04
N TYR A 77 -4.21 8.13 26.44
CA TYR A 77 -4.69 6.75 26.32
C TYR A 77 -4.15 6.01 25.10
N ASN A 78 -3.82 6.73 24.02
CA ASN A 78 -3.54 6.11 22.72
C ASN A 78 -2.09 6.21 22.25
N GLN A 79 -1.24 7.04 22.89
CA GLN A 79 0.13 7.29 22.42
C GLN A 79 0.95 6.02 22.20
N ALA A 80 0.89 5.07 23.14
CA ALA A 80 1.66 3.83 23.05
C ALA A 80 1.21 2.97 21.87
N HIS A 81 -0.11 2.91 21.63
CA HIS A 81 -0.67 2.20 20.48
C HIS A 81 -0.27 2.87 19.18
N TRP A 82 -0.40 4.20 19.06
CA TRP A 82 -0.04 4.90 17.83
C TRP A 82 1.45 4.81 17.52
N GLN A 83 2.33 4.89 18.53
CA GLN A 83 3.76 4.68 18.34
C GLN A 83 4.08 3.25 17.88
N ALA A 84 3.44 2.23 18.47
CA ALA A 84 3.61 0.85 18.06
C ALA A 84 3.14 0.63 16.60
N GLU A 85 2.02 1.24 16.19
CA GLU A 85 1.54 1.18 14.81
C GLU A 85 2.51 1.87 13.83
N ILE A 86 3.04 3.07 14.17
CA ILE A 86 4.03 3.75 13.33
C ILE A 86 5.23 2.83 13.08
N VAL A 87 5.82 2.29 14.15
CA VAL A 87 6.98 1.40 14.05
C VAL A 87 6.64 0.15 13.24
N SER A 88 5.49 -0.47 13.49
CA SER A 88 5.02 -1.64 12.74
C SER A 88 4.91 -1.36 11.24
N PHE A 89 4.29 -0.25 10.84
CA PHE A 89 4.14 0.11 9.44
C PHE A 89 5.47 0.53 8.80
N GLN A 90 6.38 1.18 9.53
CA GLN A 90 7.74 1.47 9.05
C GLN A 90 8.51 0.19 8.72
N TYR A 91 8.47 -0.82 9.60
CA TYR A 91 9.09 -2.12 9.32
C TYR A 91 8.45 -2.85 8.13
N GLN A 92 7.13 -2.83 8.03
CA GLN A 92 6.40 -3.43 6.91
C GLN A 92 6.75 -2.74 5.59
N LEU A 93 6.72 -1.40 5.57
CA LEU A 93 7.08 -0.61 4.40
C LEU A 93 8.52 -0.91 3.98
N LYS A 94 9.48 -0.85 4.92
CA LYS A 94 10.89 -1.14 4.66
C LYS A 94 11.12 -2.53 4.05
N ARG A 95 10.33 -3.54 4.44
CA ARG A 95 10.43 -4.89 3.88
C ARG A 95 10.12 -4.96 2.38
N TYR A 96 9.24 -4.09 1.88
CA TYR A 96 8.81 -4.09 0.48
C TYR A 96 9.42 -2.97 -0.35
N LEU A 97 10.11 -2.01 0.27
CA LEU A 97 10.60 -0.82 -0.41
C LEU A 97 11.84 -1.09 -1.27
N THR A 98 11.65 -1.03 -2.58
CA THR A 98 12.70 -1.01 -3.60
C THR A 98 12.94 0.42 -4.10
N THR A 99 14.02 0.65 -4.87
CA THR A 99 14.34 1.99 -5.40
C THR A 99 13.21 2.59 -6.24
N ASN A 100 12.60 1.80 -7.12
CA ASN A 100 11.48 2.26 -7.96
C ASN A 100 10.20 2.53 -7.14
N LEU A 101 9.95 1.76 -6.08
CA LEU A 101 8.81 2.00 -5.20
C LEU A 101 9.04 3.23 -4.31
N ARG A 102 10.28 3.54 -3.93
CA ARG A 102 10.61 4.81 -3.27
C ARG A 102 10.34 6.00 -4.18
N GLN A 103 10.77 5.95 -5.45
CA GLN A 103 10.47 7.01 -6.43
C GLN A 103 8.97 7.21 -6.64
N TYR A 104 8.20 6.11 -6.67
CA TYR A 104 6.74 6.19 -6.71
C TYR A 104 6.17 6.90 -5.46
N LEU A 105 6.64 6.56 -4.25
CA LEU A 105 6.22 7.25 -3.03
C LEU A 105 6.59 8.74 -3.04
N GLU A 106 7.75 9.11 -3.60
CA GLU A 106 8.15 10.51 -3.76
C GLU A 106 7.19 11.27 -4.70
N GLN A 107 6.78 10.64 -5.81
CA GLN A 107 5.85 11.23 -6.77
C GLN A 107 4.44 11.40 -6.21
N GLU A 108 3.96 10.42 -5.46
CA GLU A 108 2.59 10.40 -4.90
C GLU A 108 2.50 11.02 -3.49
N PHE A 109 3.59 11.55 -2.96
CA PHE A 109 3.69 11.94 -1.55
C PHE A 109 2.60 12.93 -1.12
N GLU A 110 2.35 13.96 -1.93
CA GLU A 110 1.32 14.97 -1.66
C GLU A 110 -0.08 14.37 -1.61
N GLN A 111 -0.40 13.47 -2.54
CA GLN A 111 -1.70 12.79 -2.60
C GLN A 111 -1.89 11.86 -1.40
N ILE A 112 -0.87 11.07 -1.06
CA ILE A 112 -0.89 10.18 0.11
C ILE A 112 -1.10 10.98 1.40
N TYR A 113 -0.43 12.13 1.52
CA TYR A 113 -0.62 13.04 2.64
C TYR A 113 -2.04 13.62 2.69
N PHE A 114 -2.54 14.14 1.58
CA PHE A 114 -3.89 14.70 1.47
C PHE A 114 -4.97 13.71 1.93
N GLU A 115 -4.87 12.46 1.49
CA GLU A 115 -5.81 11.41 1.89
C GLU A 115 -5.66 11.03 3.38
N SER A 116 -4.43 11.06 3.91
CA SER A 116 -4.16 10.85 5.33
C SER A 116 -4.83 11.92 6.18
N VAL A 117 -4.71 13.20 5.79
CA VAL A 117 -5.37 14.33 6.43
C VAL A 117 -6.89 14.20 6.37
N ARG A 118 -7.46 13.85 5.21
CA ARG A 118 -8.91 13.62 5.06
C ARG A 118 -9.41 12.56 6.05
N TYR A 119 -8.67 11.47 6.20
CA TYR A 119 -9.00 10.41 7.15
C TYR A 119 -8.98 10.94 8.60
N VAL A 120 -7.88 11.57 9.04
CA VAL A 120 -7.75 12.00 10.44
C VAL A 120 -8.74 13.13 10.77
N ARG A 121 -9.02 14.04 9.84
CA ARG A 121 -10.07 15.06 9.98
C ARG A 121 -11.43 14.42 10.24
N LYS A 122 -11.79 13.37 9.50
CA LYS A 122 -13.04 12.63 9.74
C LYS A 122 -13.03 11.91 11.08
N LYS A 123 -11.90 11.29 11.46
CA LYS A 123 -11.73 10.55 12.72
C LYS A 123 -11.84 11.44 13.95
N THR A 124 -11.36 12.69 13.86
CA THR A 124 -11.42 13.67 14.97
C THR A 124 -12.67 14.55 14.92
N ASP A 125 -13.65 14.23 14.08
CA ASP A 125 -14.87 15.03 13.89
C ASP A 125 -14.58 16.49 13.53
N ASN A 126 -13.50 16.73 12.78
CA ASN A 126 -12.96 18.05 12.43
C ASN A 126 -12.66 18.98 13.63
N LYS A 127 -12.46 18.43 14.83
CA LYS A 127 -12.16 19.22 16.05
C LYS A 127 -10.67 19.50 16.27
N VAL A 128 -9.82 18.90 15.43
CA VAL A 128 -8.36 19.05 15.49
C VAL A 128 -7.89 19.74 14.21
N ASN A 129 -7.05 20.77 14.38
CA ASN A 129 -6.40 21.42 13.25
C ASN A 129 -5.17 20.62 12.85
N PHE A 130 -5.20 20.09 11.63
CA PHE A 130 -4.05 19.43 11.01
C PHE A 130 -3.45 20.36 9.96
N PRO A 131 -2.12 20.38 9.79
CA PRO A 131 -1.47 21.22 8.79
C PRO A 131 -1.96 20.89 7.37
N ASP A 132 -1.94 21.88 6.49
CA ASP A 132 -2.34 21.70 5.07
C ASP A 132 -1.18 21.15 4.21
N THR A 133 0.07 21.30 4.68
CA THR A 133 1.28 20.73 4.07
C THR A 133 1.90 19.71 5.01
N CYS A 134 2.46 18.63 4.47
CA CYS A 134 3.10 17.60 5.29
C CYS A 134 4.25 18.20 6.13
N PRO A 135 4.22 18.09 7.47
CA PRO A 135 5.30 18.58 8.32
C PRO A 135 6.49 17.61 8.39
N TYR A 136 6.42 16.48 7.68
CA TYR A 136 7.41 15.40 7.72
C TYR A 136 8.03 15.22 6.34
N SER A 137 9.32 14.95 6.31
CA SER A 137 10.00 14.45 5.11
C SER A 137 9.68 12.97 4.87
N LEU A 138 9.85 12.51 3.64
CA LEU A 138 9.75 11.08 3.35
C LEU A 138 10.85 10.31 4.08
N GLU A 139 12.07 10.85 4.17
CA GLU A 139 13.19 10.25 4.90
C GLU A 139 12.84 9.93 6.36
N GLU A 140 12.23 10.88 7.07
CA GLU A 140 11.77 10.70 8.45
C GLU A 140 10.71 9.60 8.56
N LEU A 141 9.70 9.62 7.68
CA LEU A 141 8.62 8.63 7.69
C LEU A 141 9.12 7.21 7.36
N LEU A 142 10.24 7.08 6.65
CA LEU A 142 10.87 5.80 6.29
C LEU A 142 11.86 5.28 7.34
N ASP A 143 12.29 6.10 8.30
CA ASP A 143 13.24 5.69 9.34
C ASP A 143 12.52 4.96 10.50
N PRO A 144 12.76 3.66 10.71
CA PRO A 144 12.12 2.90 11.79
C PRO A 144 12.50 3.34 13.20
N ASN A 145 13.50 4.23 13.36
CA ASN A 145 13.88 4.79 14.66
C ASN A 145 13.33 6.21 14.87
N TRP A 146 12.60 6.75 13.89
CA TRP A 146 12.06 8.09 13.96
C TRP A 146 10.58 8.08 14.33
N LEU A 147 10.20 9.01 15.19
CA LEU A 147 8.82 9.35 15.54
C LEU A 147 8.68 10.88 15.53
N PRO A 148 7.50 11.43 15.20
CA PRO A 148 7.31 12.87 15.21
C PRO A 148 7.48 13.43 16.62
N PRO A 149 8.04 14.64 16.75
CA PRO A 149 8.15 15.29 18.05
C PRO A 149 6.77 15.56 18.64
N TYR A 150 6.70 15.62 19.96
CA TYR A 150 5.51 16.12 20.63
C TYR A 150 5.44 17.63 20.47
N GLU A 151 4.27 18.14 20.05
CA GLU A 151 3.85 19.52 20.33
C GLU A 151 3.30 19.63 21.76
#